data_AF-S7REA5-F1
#
_entry.id   AF-S7REA5-F1
#
_cell.length_a   1.000
_cell.length_b   1.000
_cell.length_c   1.000
_cell.angle_alpha   90.00
_cell.angle_beta   90.00
_cell.angle_gamma   90.00
#
_symmetry.space_group_name_H-M   'P 1'
#
loop_
_entity.id
_entity.type
_entity.pdbx_description
1 polymer ?
#
loop_
_entity_poly.entity_id
_entity_poly.type
_entity_poly.pdbx_seq_one_letter_code
_entity_poly.pdbx_strand_id
1 'polypeptide(L)'
;MSEESHLAQNTLDTVVVRGLAKDEQGHAMVLQFARTPPDGQNPLVWGTRPDALPEMPKRPPSSLPPPAHATLDIVIADELGSGRVGCVYSVQTARCSVSDHVPPLVVKITNRDRRDELCKEAWVYEEMECLQGPASRAATGILLLERVGDKLPLGEPVPQVLQDDLWGIIRDLAELGIGHHDLRYDNLLMAPRSPPGLPSTPSPYSGRSYGLRVIDFDYAYKYNMPKDRLSASSSSFVDLVLDNVPEGRIVNIFDE
;
A
#
# COMPACT_ATOMS: atom_id res chain seq x y z
N MET A 1 -26.37 21.20 5.33
CA MET A 1 -25.60 20.08 4.78
C MET A 1 -24.79 19.52 5.92
N SER A 2 -25.13 18.35 6.43
CA SER A 2 -24.33 17.68 7.45
C SER A 2 -23.00 17.27 6.81
N GLU A 3 -21.88 17.65 7.42
CA GLU A 3 -20.59 17.04 7.08
C GLU A 3 -20.72 15.54 7.32
N GLU A 4 -20.63 14.74 6.25
CA GLU A 4 -20.52 13.30 6.37
C GLU A 4 -19.22 13.01 7.15
N SER A 5 -19.38 12.55 8.39
CA SER A 5 -18.25 12.21 9.26
C SER A 5 -17.63 10.90 8.76
N HIS A 6 -16.78 11.01 7.74
CA HIS A 6 -15.95 9.91 7.26
C HIS A 6 -15.15 9.31 8.41
N LEU A 7 -14.87 8.01 8.33
CA LEU A 7 -13.95 7.35 9.27
C LEU A 7 -12.65 8.16 9.35
N ALA A 8 -12.40 8.77 10.51
CA ALA A 8 -11.18 9.54 10.71
C ALA A 8 -9.97 8.61 10.53
N GLN A 9 -8.93 9.13 9.87
CA GLN A 9 -7.69 8.39 9.67
C GLN A 9 -7.07 8.03 11.03
N ASN A 10 -6.42 6.86 11.11
CA ASN A 10 -5.72 6.37 12.31
C ASN A 10 -6.61 5.93 13.49
N THR A 11 -7.94 5.83 13.36
CA THR A 11 -8.81 5.48 14.50
C THR A 11 -8.93 4.00 14.81
N LEU A 12 -8.63 3.11 13.86
CA LEU A 12 -8.82 1.67 14.00
C LEU A 12 -7.72 1.05 14.87
N ASP A 13 -8.14 0.31 15.89
CA ASP A 13 -7.27 -0.43 16.80
C ASP A 13 -7.57 -1.93 16.78
N THR A 14 -8.83 -2.31 16.51
CA THR A 14 -9.24 -3.71 16.44
C THR A 14 -10.04 -3.99 15.18
N VAL A 15 -9.75 -5.12 14.53
CA VAL A 15 -10.55 -5.65 13.42
C VAL A 15 -11.09 -7.02 13.80
N VAL A 16 -12.40 -7.17 13.70
CA VAL A 16 -13.12 -8.45 13.82
C VAL A 16 -13.38 -8.95 12.41
N VAL A 17 -12.88 -10.14 12.08
CA VAL A 17 -12.98 -10.75 10.75
C VAL A 17 -13.84 -12.00 10.81
N ARG A 18 -14.87 -12.02 9.96
CA ARG A 18 -15.80 -13.16 9.82
C ARG A 18 -15.61 -13.84 8.47
N GLY A 19 -15.77 -15.16 8.46
CA GLY A 19 -15.73 -15.96 7.23
C GLY A 19 -14.32 -16.35 6.75
N LEU A 20 -13.27 -15.95 7.47
CA LEU A 20 -11.90 -16.29 7.12
C LEU A 20 -11.53 -17.74 7.47
N ALA A 21 -12.01 -18.26 8.59
CA ALA A 21 -11.70 -19.60 9.07
C ALA A 21 -12.96 -20.35 9.44
N LYS A 22 -12.86 -21.68 9.46
CA LYS A 22 -13.89 -22.58 9.99
C LYS A 22 -13.30 -23.42 11.12
N ASP A 23 -14.12 -23.75 12.11
CA ASP A 23 -13.73 -24.67 13.17
C ASP A 23 -13.69 -26.12 12.67
N GLU A 24 -13.34 -27.06 13.56
CA GLU A 24 -13.30 -28.49 13.24
C GLU A 24 -14.65 -29.07 12.80
N GLN A 25 -15.76 -28.38 13.10
CA GLN A 25 -17.12 -28.77 12.75
C GLN A 25 -17.61 -28.07 11.47
N GLY A 26 -16.77 -27.23 10.86
CA GLY A 26 -17.08 -26.48 9.64
C GLY A 26 -17.86 -25.18 9.87
N HIS A 27 -18.08 -24.74 11.10
CA HIS A 27 -18.72 -23.46 11.39
C HIS A 27 -17.76 -22.30 11.18
N ALA A 28 -18.26 -21.20 10.61
CA ALA A 28 -17.46 -20.00 10.42
C ALA A 28 -17.01 -19.42 11.77
N MET A 29 -15.70 -19.24 11.92
CA MET A 29 -15.09 -18.62 13.08
C MET A 29 -15.11 -17.10 12.97
N VAL A 30 -15.16 -16.45 14.14
CA VAL A 30 -14.95 -15.01 14.29
C VAL A 30 -13.55 -14.81 14.85
N LEU A 31 -12.70 -14.12 14.09
CA LEU A 31 -11.32 -13.85 14.46
C LEU A 31 -11.19 -12.37 14.83
N GLN A 32 -10.45 -12.08 15.90
CA GLN A 32 -10.21 -10.71 16.35
C GLN A 32 -8.71 -10.42 16.29
N PHE A 33 -8.36 -9.32 15.63
CA PHE A 33 -6.99 -8.88 15.46
C PHE A 33 -6.83 -7.48 16.02
N ALA A 34 -5.82 -7.28 16.86
CA ALA A 34 -5.38 -5.96 17.28
C ALA A 34 -4.41 -5.38 16.24
N ARG A 35 -4.45 -4.06 16.06
CA ARG A 35 -3.47 -3.34 15.26
C ARG A 35 -2.11 -3.51 15.90
N THR A 36 -1.09 -3.71 15.08
CA THR A 36 0.29 -3.79 15.56
C THR A 36 1.16 -2.99 14.60
N PRO A 37 1.98 -2.04 15.10
CA PRO A 37 2.96 -1.36 14.26
C PRO A 37 3.79 -2.40 13.50
N PRO A 38 4.06 -2.21 12.20
CA PRO A 38 4.91 -3.13 11.46
C PRO A 38 6.33 -3.14 12.05
N ASP A 39 6.96 -4.31 12.05
CA ASP A 39 8.34 -4.43 12.50
C ASP A 39 9.24 -3.67 11.53
N GLY A 40 10.13 -2.84 12.06
CA GLY A 40 11.09 -2.08 11.26
C GLY A 40 11.93 -3.01 10.41
N GLN A 41 11.97 -2.76 9.10
CA GLN A 41 12.75 -3.57 8.17
C GLN A 41 14.20 -3.10 8.11
N ASN A 42 15.13 -4.03 7.88
CA ASN A 42 16.51 -3.69 7.63
C ASN A 42 16.61 -2.97 6.28
N PRO A 43 16.99 -1.69 6.27
CA PRO A 43 17.10 -0.96 5.02
C PRO A 43 18.39 -1.38 4.30
N LEU A 44 18.43 -1.19 2.98
CA LEU A 44 19.61 -1.52 2.18
C LEU A 44 20.60 -0.36 2.19
N VAL A 45 21.69 -0.55 2.93
CA VAL A 45 22.75 0.46 3.09
C VAL A 45 23.89 0.18 2.12
N TRP A 46 24.14 1.10 1.18
CA TRP A 46 25.29 1.02 0.27
C TRP A 46 26.50 1.79 0.80
N GLY A 47 27.05 1.37 1.95
CA GLY A 47 28.12 2.09 2.64
C GLY A 47 29.45 2.23 1.87
N THR A 48 29.64 1.48 0.78
CA THR A 48 30.85 1.54 -0.06
C THR A 48 30.69 2.41 -1.31
N ARG A 49 29.48 2.90 -1.60
CA ARG A 49 29.24 3.72 -2.80
C ARG A 49 29.58 5.19 -2.51
N PRO A 50 30.35 5.86 -3.39
CA PRO A 50 30.76 7.26 -3.20
C PRO A 50 29.60 8.25 -3.07
N ASP A 51 28.44 7.92 -3.63
CA ASP A 51 27.25 8.77 -3.66
C ASP A 51 26.19 8.37 -2.64
N ALA A 52 26.45 7.36 -1.81
CA ALA A 52 25.52 6.96 -0.76
C ALA A 52 25.35 8.08 0.27
N LEU A 53 24.11 8.31 0.70
CA LEU A 53 23.79 9.24 1.77
C LEU A 53 24.30 8.67 3.11
N PRO A 54 24.78 9.54 4.02
CA PRO A 54 25.26 9.11 5.33
C PRO A 54 24.12 8.56 6.20
N GLU A 55 22.89 9.04 6.00
CA GLU A 55 21.68 8.59 6.69
C GLU A 55 20.59 8.23 5.68
N MET A 56 19.65 7.40 6.10
CA MET A 56 18.42 7.11 5.35
C MET A 56 17.54 8.36 5.28
N PRO A 57 16.89 8.64 4.13
CA PRO A 57 15.86 9.68 4.05
C PRO A 57 14.80 9.47 5.13
N LYS A 58 14.47 10.53 5.87
CA LYS A 58 13.49 10.47 6.95
C LYS A 58 12.12 10.86 6.41
N ARG A 59 11.10 10.08 6.76
CA ARG A 59 9.71 10.46 6.53
C ARG A 59 9.39 11.75 7.31
N PRO A 60 8.60 12.68 6.73
CA PRO A 60 8.02 13.79 7.48
C PRO A 60 7.23 13.29 8.70
N PRO A 61 7.16 14.08 9.80
CA PRO A 61 6.32 13.74 10.94
C PRO A 61 4.87 13.46 10.51
N SER A 62 4.24 12.49 11.17
CA SER A 62 2.83 12.19 10.94
C SER A 62 1.96 13.43 11.19
N SER A 63 1.00 13.66 10.31
CA SER A 63 -0.07 14.66 10.49
C SER A 63 -1.38 14.04 10.95
N LEU A 64 -1.40 12.72 11.16
CA LEU A 64 -2.59 11.99 11.57
C LEU A 64 -2.94 12.31 13.02
N PRO A 65 -4.24 12.28 13.37
CA PRO A 65 -4.63 12.35 14.77
C PRO A 65 -4.05 11.15 15.54
N PRO A 66 -3.92 11.27 16.88
CA PRO A 66 -3.50 10.15 17.71
C PRO A 66 -4.36 8.90 17.47
N PRO A 67 -3.79 7.69 17.60
CA PRO A 67 -4.56 6.45 17.48
C PRO A 67 -5.76 6.46 18.42
N ALA A 68 -6.94 6.13 17.89
CA ALA A 68 -8.13 5.90 18.70
C ALA A 68 -8.35 4.39 18.93
N HIS A 69 -9.42 4.02 19.64
CA HIS A 69 -9.73 2.64 19.99
C HIS A 69 -10.96 2.12 19.23
N ALA A 70 -11.06 2.42 17.94
CA ALA A 70 -12.20 1.97 17.14
C ALA A 70 -12.08 0.49 16.78
N THR A 71 -13.23 -0.18 16.77
CA THR A 71 -13.38 -1.56 16.33
C THR A 71 -14.15 -1.60 15.01
N LEU A 72 -13.61 -2.34 14.05
CA LEU A 72 -14.22 -2.59 12.76
C LEU A 72 -14.58 -4.08 12.62
N ASP A 73 -15.86 -4.38 12.39
CA ASP A 73 -16.36 -5.73 12.10
C ASP A 73 -16.55 -5.86 10.58
N ILE A 74 -15.84 -6.81 9.98
CA ILE A 74 -15.85 -7.09 8.55
C ILE A 74 -16.16 -8.55 8.24
N VAL A 75 -16.78 -8.76 7.09
CA VAL A 75 -17.04 -10.08 6.50
C VAL A 75 -16.22 -10.22 5.23
N ILE A 76 -15.44 -11.30 5.13
CA ILE A 76 -14.73 -11.65 3.89
C ILE A 76 -15.75 -11.92 2.79
N ALA A 77 -15.55 -11.29 1.63
CA ALA A 77 -16.37 -11.49 0.43
C ALA A 77 -15.53 -12.15 -0.67
N ASP A 78 -15.45 -11.55 -1.86
CA ASP A 78 -14.82 -12.15 -3.02
C ASP A 78 -13.29 -12.05 -2.96
N GLU A 79 -12.61 -13.11 -3.43
CA GLU A 79 -11.18 -13.06 -3.75
C GLU A 79 -10.95 -12.16 -4.97
N LEU A 80 -10.13 -11.13 -4.80
CA LEU A 80 -9.79 -10.18 -5.86
C LEU A 80 -8.49 -10.57 -6.58
N GLY A 81 -7.62 -11.30 -5.91
CA GLY A 81 -6.38 -11.80 -6.48
C GLY A 81 -5.60 -12.66 -5.52
N SER A 82 -4.72 -13.49 -6.06
CA SER A 82 -3.82 -14.35 -5.32
C SER A 82 -2.43 -14.34 -5.95
N GLY A 83 -1.42 -14.42 -5.10
CA GLY A 83 -0.03 -14.37 -5.51
C GLY A 83 0.90 -15.08 -4.53
N ARG A 84 2.20 -14.85 -4.69
CA ARG A 84 3.25 -15.53 -3.92
C ARG A 84 3.12 -15.30 -2.41
N VAL A 85 2.85 -14.06 -2.00
CA VAL A 85 2.77 -13.68 -0.58
C VAL A 85 1.44 -14.10 0.04
N GLY A 86 0.35 -14.10 -0.72
CA GLY A 86 -0.96 -14.43 -0.19
C GLY A 86 -2.11 -14.05 -1.12
N CYS A 87 -3.30 -13.94 -0.55
CA CYS A 87 -4.53 -13.61 -1.28
C CYS A 87 -5.08 -12.26 -0.82
N VAL A 88 -5.73 -11.54 -1.72
CA VAL A 88 -6.42 -10.27 -1.46
C VAL A 88 -7.92 -10.52 -1.59
N TYR A 89 -8.68 -10.15 -0.57
CA TYR A 89 -10.12 -10.27 -0.53
C TYR A 89 -10.76 -8.89 -0.43
N SER A 90 -11.87 -8.72 -1.13
CA SER A 90 -12.84 -7.67 -0.82
C SER A 90 -13.54 -7.99 0.50
N VAL A 91 -13.96 -6.95 1.21
CA VAL A 91 -14.66 -7.12 2.49
C VAL A 91 -15.90 -6.24 2.56
N GLN A 92 -16.90 -6.72 3.28
CA GLN A 92 -18.09 -5.95 3.62
C GLN A 92 -18.00 -5.49 5.07
N THR A 93 -18.20 -4.19 5.31
CA THR A 93 -18.30 -3.67 6.67
C THR A 93 -19.64 -4.08 7.26
N ALA A 94 -19.60 -4.90 8.30
CA ALA A 94 -20.78 -5.23 9.09
C ALA A 94 -21.09 -4.12 10.11
N ARG A 95 -20.05 -3.59 10.76
CA ARG A 95 -20.17 -2.51 11.75
C ARG A 95 -18.84 -1.80 11.96
N CYS A 96 -18.88 -0.51 12.24
CA CYS A 96 -17.74 0.21 12.83
C CYS A 96 -18.21 0.97 14.08
N SER A 97 -17.36 1.04 15.10
CA SER A 97 -17.74 1.64 16.39
C SER A 97 -17.79 3.17 16.40
N VAL A 98 -17.24 3.82 15.37
CA VAL A 98 -17.05 5.29 15.34
C VAL A 98 -17.62 5.98 14.10
N SER A 99 -18.04 5.25 13.07
CA SER A 99 -18.64 5.82 11.87
C SER A 99 -19.53 4.80 11.15
N ASP A 100 -20.61 5.27 10.55
CA ASP A 100 -21.41 4.46 9.63
C ASP A 100 -20.88 4.50 8.18
N HIS A 101 -19.91 5.38 7.91
CA HIS A 101 -19.36 5.64 6.59
C HIS A 101 -17.90 5.16 6.52
N VAL A 102 -17.74 3.84 6.39
CA VAL A 102 -16.45 3.20 6.17
C VAL A 102 -16.21 3.12 4.66
N PRO A 103 -15.06 3.61 4.15
CA PRO A 103 -14.74 3.47 2.72
C PRO A 103 -14.65 1.98 2.35
N PRO A 104 -14.80 1.62 1.06
CA PRO A 104 -14.56 0.25 0.63
C PRO A 104 -13.15 -0.20 1.02
N LEU A 105 -13.02 -1.39 1.60
CA LEU A 105 -11.74 -1.94 2.07
C LEU A 105 -11.40 -3.25 1.36
N VAL A 106 -10.14 -3.62 1.45
CA VAL A 106 -9.62 -4.94 1.12
C VAL A 106 -8.77 -5.47 2.27
N VAL A 107 -8.68 -6.79 2.36
CA VAL A 107 -7.74 -7.45 3.27
C VAL A 107 -6.82 -8.36 2.47
N LYS A 108 -5.50 -8.14 2.62
CA LYS A 108 -4.48 -9.06 2.14
C LYS A 108 -4.14 -10.02 3.27
N ILE A 109 -4.15 -11.31 2.96
CA ILE A 109 -3.95 -12.40 3.92
C ILE A 109 -2.74 -13.21 3.45
N THR A 110 -1.71 -13.26 4.28
CA THR A 110 -0.45 -13.94 3.93
C THR A 110 -0.57 -15.45 3.99
N ASN A 111 0.18 -16.11 3.12
CA ASN A 111 0.55 -17.51 3.26
C ASN A 111 1.39 -17.69 4.55
N ARG A 112 1.29 -18.88 5.17
CA ARG A 112 1.89 -19.19 6.48
C ARG A 112 3.37 -18.84 6.58
N ASP A 113 4.12 -19.06 5.49
CA ASP A 113 5.58 -18.94 5.45
C ASP A 113 6.06 -17.64 4.77
N ARG A 114 5.15 -16.66 4.59
CA ARG A 114 5.42 -15.38 3.89
C ARG A 114 5.12 -14.13 4.73
N ARG A 115 5.08 -14.32 6.05
CA ARG A 115 4.74 -13.26 7.01
C ARG A 115 5.73 -12.10 6.97
N ASP A 116 6.99 -12.39 6.76
CA ASP A 116 8.04 -11.37 6.73
C ASP A 116 7.84 -10.43 5.53
N GLU A 117 7.46 -10.96 4.36
CA GLU A 117 7.11 -10.15 3.20
C GLU A 117 5.88 -9.26 3.44
N LEU A 118 4.83 -9.78 4.11
CA LEU A 118 3.67 -8.95 4.48
C LEU A 118 4.02 -7.88 5.53
N CYS A 119 4.86 -8.22 6.52
CA CYS A 119 5.36 -7.25 7.50
C CYS A 119 6.18 -6.15 6.83
N LYS A 120 7.00 -6.52 5.84
CA LYS A 120 7.79 -5.59 5.04
C LYS A 120 6.90 -4.65 4.23
N GLU A 121 5.92 -5.17 3.52
CA GLU A 121 4.95 -4.35 2.78
C GLU A 121 4.21 -3.39 3.72
N ALA A 122 3.73 -3.87 4.86
CA ALA A 122 3.07 -3.04 5.86
C ALA A 122 3.99 -1.92 6.40
N TRP A 123 5.27 -2.21 6.61
CA TRP A 123 6.27 -1.22 7.02
C TRP A 123 6.46 -0.14 5.94
N VAL A 124 6.47 -0.52 4.67
CA VAL A 124 6.58 0.44 3.56
C VAL A 124 5.35 1.36 3.51
N TYR A 125 4.13 0.83 3.71
CA TYR A 125 2.94 1.69 3.81
C TYR A 125 3.01 2.66 5.00
N GLU A 126 3.55 2.25 6.15
CA GLU A 126 3.77 3.15 7.30
C GLU A 126 4.78 4.27 6.95
N GLU A 127 5.84 3.94 6.20
CA GLU A 127 6.80 4.93 5.68
C GLU A 127 6.18 5.87 4.64
N MET A 128 5.13 5.43 3.94
CA MET A 128 4.39 6.21 2.95
C MET A 128 3.14 6.88 3.51
N GLU A 129 2.94 6.92 4.83
CA GLU A 129 1.75 7.50 5.46
C GLU A 129 1.48 8.93 4.96
N CYS A 130 2.54 9.73 4.75
CA CYS A 130 2.43 11.09 4.25
C CYS A 130 2.01 11.20 2.76
N LEU A 131 2.07 10.11 1.99
CA LEU A 131 1.71 10.05 0.57
C LEU A 131 0.34 9.43 0.34
N GLN A 132 0.01 8.35 1.06
CA GLN A 132 -1.19 7.54 0.81
C GLN A 132 -2.15 7.48 2.00
N GLY A 133 -1.83 8.12 3.12
CA GLY A 133 -2.58 7.99 4.37
C GLY A 133 -2.23 6.71 5.13
N PRO A 134 -2.93 6.42 6.25
CA PRO A 134 -2.59 5.29 7.09
C PRO A 134 -2.95 3.95 6.45
N ALA A 135 -2.01 3.00 6.45
CA ALA A 135 -2.33 1.59 6.36
C ALA A 135 -2.46 1.00 7.77
N SER A 136 -3.32 -0.01 7.92
CA SER A 136 -3.47 -0.71 9.19
C SER A 136 -3.05 -2.17 9.04
N ARG A 137 -1.93 -2.52 9.67
CA ARG A 137 -1.55 -3.91 9.88
C ARG A 137 -2.19 -4.43 11.16
N ALA A 138 -2.88 -5.56 11.07
CA ALA A 138 -3.37 -6.27 12.24
C ALA A 138 -2.61 -7.61 12.36
N ALA A 139 -2.35 -8.02 13.59
CA ALA A 139 -1.40 -9.08 13.98
C ALA A 139 -1.19 -10.26 12.98
N THR A 140 0.08 -10.70 12.88
CA THR A 140 0.61 -11.98 12.32
C THR A 140 -0.10 -12.61 11.11
N GLY A 141 -0.63 -11.83 10.18
CA GLY A 141 -0.96 -12.37 8.86
C GLY A 141 -1.97 -11.62 8.01
N ILE A 142 -2.50 -10.48 8.45
CA ILE A 142 -3.41 -9.68 7.65
C ILE A 142 -2.95 -8.22 7.52
N LEU A 143 -3.23 -7.63 6.37
CA LEU A 143 -3.03 -6.22 6.07
C LEU A 143 -4.34 -5.65 5.54
N LEU A 144 -4.89 -4.66 6.24
CA LEU A 144 -6.13 -3.98 5.87
C LEU A 144 -5.79 -2.69 5.13
N LEU A 145 -6.33 -2.53 3.93
CA LEU A 145 -6.10 -1.40 3.04
C LEU A 145 -7.42 -0.84 2.53
N GLU A 146 -7.41 0.42 2.10
CA GLU A 146 -8.48 0.95 1.28
C GLU A 146 -8.55 0.17 -0.04
N ARG A 147 -9.77 -0.11 -0.52
CA ARG A 147 -9.98 -0.61 -1.86
C ARG A 147 -9.75 0.51 -2.86
N VAL A 148 -8.74 0.35 -3.70
CA VAL A 148 -8.43 1.27 -4.79
C VAL A 148 -9.27 0.97 -6.03
N GLY A 149 -9.11 1.79 -7.07
CA GLY A 149 -9.88 1.71 -8.31
C GLY A 149 -9.45 0.58 -9.26
N ASP A 150 -9.95 0.66 -10.49
CA ASP A 150 -9.73 -0.36 -11.52
C ASP A 150 -8.27 -0.39 -12.02
N LYS A 151 -7.92 -1.48 -12.71
CA LYS A 151 -6.65 -1.59 -13.43
C LYS A 151 -6.55 -0.54 -14.54
N LEU A 152 -5.33 -0.08 -14.82
CA LEU A 152 -5.05 0.72 -16.01
C LEU A 152 -5.41 -0.11 -17.28
N PRO A 153 -6.10 0.47 -18.29
CA PRO A 153 -6.38 -0.24 -19.53
C PRO A 153 -5.09 -0.71 -20.22
N LEU A 154 -5.00 -2.00 -20.51
CA LEU A 154 -3.85 -2.59 -21.19
C LEU A 154 -4.06 -2.57 -22.72
N GLY A 155 -3.01 -2.20 -23.45
CA GLY A 155 -2.99 -2.18 -24.92
C GLY A 155 -3.39 -0.83 -25.53
N GLU A 156 -3.65 0.17 -24.69
CA GLU A 156 -3.94 1.54 -25.11
C GLU A 156 -2.83 2.49 -24.64
N PRO A 157 -2.47 3.53 -25.41
CA PRO A 157 -1.51 4.52 -24.96
C PRO A 157 -1.95 5.14 -23.62
N VAL A 158 -1.06 5.10 -22.62
CA VAL A 158 -1.34 5.69 -21.31
C VAL A 158 -1.54 7.21 -21.47
N PRO A 159 -2.66 7.80 -21.04
CA PRO A 159 -2.88 9.24 -21.14
C PRO A 159 -1.76 10.04 -20.46
N GLN A 160 -1.32 11.15 -21.06
CA GLN A 160 -0.19 11.96 -20.56
C GLN A 160 -0.33 12.32 -19.06
N VAL A 161 -1.53 12.66 -18.62
CA VAL A 161 -1.81 12.97 -17.20
C VAL A 161 -1.46 11.81 -16.26
N LEU A 162 -1.71 10.56 -16.68
CA LEU A 162 -1.37 9.38 -15.89
C LEU A 162 0.13 9.05 -15.98
N GLN A 163 0.79 9.35 -17.09
CA GLN A 163 2.25 9.28 -17.18
C GLN A 163 2.90 10.28 -16.21
N ASP A 164 2.41 11.52 -16.19
CA ASP A 164 2.89 12.58 -15.30
C ASP A 164 2.64 12.25 -13.83
N ASP A 165 1.54 11.54 -13.54
CA ASP A 165 1.23 11.02 -12.21
C ASP A 165 2.18 9.88 -11.82
N LEU A 166 2.45 8.93 -12.70
CA LEU A 166 3.40 7.84 -12.45
C LEU A 166 4.79 8.38 -12.13
N TRP A 167 5.32 9.30 -12.96
CA TRP A 167 6.58 9.98 -12.68
C TRP A 167 6.56 10.86 -11.43
N GLY A 168 5.39 11.41 -11.06
CA GLY A 168 5.21 12.10 -9.79
C GLY A 168 5.36 11.16 -8.61
N ILE A 169 4.66 10.03 -8.63
CA ILE A 169 4.71 9.00 -7.57
C ILE A 169 6.12 8.45 -7.41
N ILE A 170 6.83 8.12 -8.50
CA ILE A 170 8.20 7.60 -8.43
C ILE A 170 9.16 8.60 -7.78
N ARG A 171 9.03 9.90 -8.07
CA ARG A 171 9.83 10.93 -7.42
C ARG A 171 9.50 11.06 -5.94
N ASP A 172 8.23 10.99 -5.56
CA ASP A 172 7.81 11.06 -4.16
C ASP A 172 8.29 9.85 -3.35
N LEU A 173 8.25 8.64 -3.93
CA LEU A 173 8.86 7.45 -3.32
C LEU A 173 10.37 7.64 -3.13
N ALA A 174 11.04 8.25 -4.11
CA ALA A 174 12.47 8.52 -4.03
C ALA A 174 12.83 9.57 -2.95
N GLU A 175 11.97 10.54 -2.65
CA GLU A 175 12.14 11.47 -1.51
C GLU A 175 12.13 10.72 -0.16
N LEU A 176 11.38 9.62 -0.07
CA LEU A 176 11.37 8.73 1.09
C LEU A 176 12.50 7.69 1.06
N GLY A 177 13.32 7.66 0.00
CA GLY A 177 14.35 6.65 -0.20
C GLY A 177 13.76 5.26 -0.52
N ILE A 178 12.51 5.16 -0.96
CA ILE A 178 11.81 3.89 -1.24
C ILE A 178 11.93 3.54 -2.72
N GLY A 179 12.45 2.37 -3.03
CA GLY A 179 12.39 1.75 -4.37
C GLY A 179 11.39 0.59 -4.38
N HIS A 180 10.54 0.47 -5.40
CA HIS A 180 9.47 -0.54 -5.44
C HIS A 180 9.95 -1.94 -5.86
N HIS A 181 10.87 -2.04 -6.82
CA HIS A 181 11.43 -3.29 -7.38
C HIS A 181 10.46 -4.29 -8.03
N ASP A 182 9.19 -3.94 -8.17
CA ASP A 182 8.18 -4.74 -8.88
C ASP A 182 7.12 -3.83 -9.52
N LEU A 183 7.57 -2.70 -10.08
CA LEU A 183 6.67 -1.77 -10.75
C LEU A 183 6.28 -2.36 -12.11
N ARG A 184 5.00 -2.69 -12.25
CA ARG A 184 4.40 -3.28 -13.46
C ARG A 184 2.92 -2.91 -13.55
N TYR A 185 2.29 -3.16 -14.69
CA TYR A 185 0.87 -2.86 -14.93
C TYR A 185 -0.06 -3.36 -13.83
N ASP A 186 0.13 -4.59 -13.38
CA ASP A 186 -0.73 -5.19 -12.35
C ASP A 186 -0.62 -4.51 -10.98
N ASN A 187 0.47 -3.80 -10.73
CA ASN A 187 0.74 -3.08 -9.48
C ASN A 187 0.40 -1.59 -9.59
N LEU A 188 -0.27 -1.18 -10.68
CA LEU A 188 -0.75 0.18 -10.93
C LEU A 188 -2.27 0.19 -11.10
N LEU A 189 -2.95 0.79 -10.13
CA LEU A 189 -4.39 0.91 -10.09
C LEU A 189 -4.82 2.38 -10.12
N MET A 190 -6.03 2.64 -10.58
CA MET A 190 -6.62 3.97 -10.51
C MET A 190 -6.87 4.36 -9.05
N ALA A 191 -6.74 5.64 -8.74
CA ALA A 191 -7.20 6.18 -7.47
C ALA A 191 -8.72 5.96 -7.32
N PRO A 192 -9.22 5.58 -6.13
CA PRO A 192 -10.65 5.42 -5.93
C PRO A 192 -11.37 6.77 -6.05
N ARG A 193 -12.61 6.74 -6.54
CA ARG A 193 -13.47 7.93 -6.51
C ARG A 193 -13.93 8.18 -5.07
N SER A 194 -13.87 9.43 -4.65
CA SER A 194 -14.38 9.88 -3.36
C SER A 194 -15.58 10.81 -3.57
N PRO A 195 -16.75 10.51 -2.98
CA PRO A 195 -17.13 9.29 -2.23
C PRO A 195 -17.36 8.05 -3.15
N PRO A 196 -17.36 6.81 -2.61
CA PRO A 196 -17.22 6.43 -1.19
C PRO A 196 -15.76 6.18 -0.73
N GLY A 197 -14.78 6.25 -1.64
CA GLY A 197 -13.36 6.16 -1.27
C GLY A 197 -12.90 7.36 -0.43
N LEU A 198 -11.71 7.25 0.15
CA LEU A 198 -11.04 8.36 0.83
C LEU A 198 -10.56 9.39 -0.21
N PRO A 199 -10.61 10.68 0.13
CA PRO A 199 -10.08 11.72 -0.75
C PRO A 199 -8.56 11.60 -0.87
N SER A 200 -8.03 11.70 -2.09
CA SER A 200 -6.58 11.77 -2.34
C SER A 200 -5.98 13.00 -1.68
N THR A 201 -5.02 12.80 -0.78
CA THR A 201 -4.24 13.89 -0.20
C THR A 201 -3.12 14.33 -1.14
N PRO A 202 -2.83 15.64 -1.26
CA PRO A 202 -1.67 16.11 -1.99
C PRO A 202 -0.37 15.62 -1.35
N SER A 203 0.59 15.23 -2.17
CA SER A 203 1.94 14.90 -1.72
C SER A 203 2.61 16.10 -1.03
N PRO A 204 3.31 15.90 0.10
CA PRO A 204 4.06 16.96 0.76
C PRO A 204 5.30 17.41 -0.03
N TYR A 205 5.72 16.65 -1.05
CA TYR A 205 6.89 16.95 -1.87
C TYR A 205 6.52 17.68 -3.15
N SER A 206 5.51 17.19 -3.85
CA SER A 206 5.09 17.75 -5.15
C SER A 206 3.89 18.69 -5.07
N GLY A 207 3.12 18.65 -3.97
CA GLY A 207 1.84 19.35 -3.83
C GLY A 207 0.73 18.81 -4.74
N ARG A 208 0.95 17.69 -5.43
CA ARG A 208 -0.02 17.07 -6.35
C ARG A 208 -0.76 15.92 -5.69
N SER A 209 -2.04 15.79 -6.02
CA SER A 209 -2.78 14.54 -5.83
C SER A 209 -2.73 13.74 -7.12
N TYR A 210 -2.57 12.42 -7.01
CA TYR A 210 -2.45 11.54 -8.17
C TYR A 210 -3.73 10.74 -8.44
N GLY A 211 -4.04 10.55 -9.71
CA GLY A 211 -5.09 9.67 -10.21
C GLY A 211 -4.70 8.19 -10.26
N LEU A 212 -3.45 7.85 -9.87
CA LEU A 212 -2.93 6.49 -9.77
C LEU A 212 -2.61 6.11 -8.32
N ARG A 213 -2.52 4.80 -8.08
CA ARG A 213 -2.02 4.14 -6.87
C ARG A 213 -1.05 3.05 -7.28
N VAL A 214 0.12 3.06 -6.63
CA VAL A 214 1.08 1.97 -6.68
C VAL A 214 0.78 1.05 -5.49
N ILE A 215 0.73 -0.25 -5.71
CA ILE A 215 0.43 -1.28 -4.70
C ILE A 215 1.45 -2.42 -4.75
N ASP A 216 1.39 -3.34 -3.79
CA ASP A 216 2.23 -4.55 -3.72
C ASP A 216 3.72 -4.25 -3.45
N PHE A 217 4.00 -3.71 -2.26
CA PHE A 217 5.34 -3.30 -1.83
C PHE A 217 6.15 -4.43 -1.15
N ASP A 218 5.81 -5.70 -1.41
CA ASP A 218 6.52 -6.84 -0.82
C ASP A 218 7.99 -6.94 -1.27
N TYR A 219 8.29 -6.46 -2.49
CA TYR A 219 9.64 -6.34 -3.03
C TYR A 219 10.31 -4.99 -2.75
N ALA A 220 9.60 -4.00 -2.19
CA ALA A 220 10.14 -2.66 -2.04
C ALA A 220 11.23 -2.54 -0.95
N TYR A 221 12.21 -1.67 -1.12
CA TYR A 221 13.26 -1.46 -0.13
C TYR A 221 13.50 0.02 0.13
N LYS A 222 14.02 0.32 1.32
CA LYS A 222 14.49 1.65 1.66
C LYS A 222 16.02 1.75 1.52
N TYR A 223 16.48 2.83 0.92
CA TYR A 223 17.86 3.05 0.52
C TYR A 223 18.41 4.38 1.04
N ASN A 224 19.72 4.38 1.34
CA ASN A 224 20.47 5.61 1.59
C ASN A 224 21.05 6.15 0.28
N MET A 225 20.19 6.37 -0.72
CA MET A 225 20.58 6.83 -2.04
C MET A 225 20.01 8.23 -2.33
N PRO A 226 20.71 9.10 -3.09
CA PRO A 226 20.14 10.35 -3.56
C PRO A 226 18.86 10.10 -4.37
N LYS A 227 17.83 10.90 -4.12
CA LYS A 227 16.50 10.74 -4.75
C LYS A 227 16.55 10.73 -6.28
N ASP A 228 17.39 11.56 -6.89
CA ASP A 228 17.48 11.65 -8.36
C ASP A 228 17.99 10.32 -8.94
N ARG A 229 18.93 9.67 -8.24
CA ARG A 229 19.47 8.37 -8.64
C ARG A 229 18.46 7.24 -8.40
N LEU A 230 17.76 7.26 -7.27
CA LEU A 230 16.73 6.27 -6.97
C LEU A 230 15.56 6.37 -7.96
N SER A 231 15.11 7.58 -8.28
CA SER A 231 14.10 7.83 -9.33
C SER A 231 14.59 7.34 -10.69
N ALA A 232 15.82 7.65 -11.08
CA ALA A 232 16.39 7.19 -12.34
C ALA A 232 16.51 5.66 -12.43
N SER A 233 16.76 4.99 -11.31
CA SER A 233 16.81 3.51 -11.27
C SER A 233 15.46 2.84 -11.52
N SER A 234 14.35 3.59 -11.36
CA SER A 234 13.00 3.11 -11.65
C SER A 234 12.57 3.39 -13.09
N SER A 235 13.34 4.16 -13.87
CA SER A 235 12.93 4.60 -15.21
C SER A 235 12.65 3.45 -16.16
N SER A 236 13.47 2.39 -16.16
CA SER A 236 13.24 1.23 -17.04
C SER A 236 11.91 0.53 -16.75
N PHE A 237 11.51 0.44 -15.48
CA PHE A 237 10.21 -0.13 -15.11
C PHE A 237 9.04 0.78 -15.50
N VAL A 238 9.22 2.10 -15.38
CA VAL A 238 8.23 3.07 -15.85
C VAL A 238 8.07 2.97 -17.36
N ASP A 239 9.17 2.92 -18.11
CA ASP A 239 9.14 2.80 -19.58
C ASP A 239 8.39 1.53 -20.02
N LEU A 240 8.62 0.39 -19.35
CA LEU A 240 7.86 -0.85 -19.61
C LEU A 240 6.35 -0.67 -19.41
N VAL A 241 5.93 0.08 -18.39
CA VAL A 241 4.52 0.43 -18.19
C VAL A 241 4.04 1.35 -19.31
N LEU A 242 4.79 2.38 -19.68
CA LEU A 242 4.35 3.32 -20.72
C LEU A 242 4.27 2.65 -22.11
N ASP A 243 5.14 1.67 -22.36
CA ASP A 243 5.20 0.86 -23.58
C ASP A 243 4.13 -0.25 -23.63
N ASN A 244 3.21 -0.30 -22.68
CA ASN A 244 2.13 -1.30 -22.63
C ASN A 244 2.62 -2.75 -22.51
N VAL A 245 3.76 -2.98 -21.84
CA VAL A 245 4.27 -4.34 -21.59
C VAL A 245 3.55 -4.94 -20.37
N PRO A 246 2.71 -5.99 -20.56
CA PRO A 246 1.87 -6.52 -19.47
C PRO A 246 2.68 -7.21 -18.37
N GLU A 247 3.76 -7.90 -18.76
CA GLU A 247 4.59 -8.69 -17.86
C GLU A 247 6.00 -8.09 -17.83
N GLY A 248 6.27 -7.21 -16.87
CA GLY A 248 7.64 -6.87 -16.52
C GLY A 248 8.31 -8.09 -15.87
N ARG A 249 9.47 -8.51 -16.37
CA ARG A 249 10.29 -9.47 -15.61
C ARG A 249 10.83 -8.75 -14.38
N ILE A 250 10.75 -9.38 -13.21
CA ILE A 250 11.53 -8.95 -12.04
C ILE A 250 13.00 -9.11 -12.42
N VAL A 251 13.67 -8.00 -12.76
CA VAL A 251 15.12 -7.99 -12.93
C VAL A 251 15.70 -7.95 -11.53
N ASN A 252 16.39 -9.02 -11.14
CA ASN A 252 17.05 -9.07 -9.84
C ASN A 252 18.14 -7.99 -9.83
N ILE A 253 18.07 -7.03 -8.93
CA ILE A 253 19.04 -5.93 -8.82
C ILE A 253 20.47 -6.37 -8.45
N PHE A 254 20.67 -7.67 -8.24
CA PHE A 254 21.96 -8.30 -7.98
C PHE A 254 22.50 -9.07 -9.20
N ASP A 255 21.77 -9.08 -10.33
CA ASP A 255 22.20 -9.75 -11.57
C ASP A 255 22.97 -8.81 -12.53
N GLU A 256 23.42 -7.63 -12.04
CA GLU A 256 24.39 -6.74 -12.72
C GLU A 256 25.78 -6.77 -12.07
#